data_AF-A0A4Q3XZQ9-F1
#
_entry.id   AF-A0A4Q3XZQ9-F1
#
_cell.length_a   1.000
_cell.length_b   1.000
_cell.length_c   1.000
_cell.angle_alpha   90.00
_cell.angle_beta   90.00
_cell.angle_gamma   90.00
#
_symmetry.space_group_name_H-M   'P 1'
#
loop_
_entity.id
_entity.type
_entity.pdbx_description
1 polymer ?
#
loop_
_entity_poly.entity_id
_entity_poly.type
_entity_poly.pdbx_seq_one_letter_code
_entity_poly.pdbx_strand_id
1 'polypeptide(L)'
;MLTPSQFAVGTLAHAKPLSLLLPRGPHEKPFIIGTVEGRAFAVCIAIDDAHAFAFFSAEHAHHWRGLIVQDVLVEVDETSVYDTAYNDVRLGSMIRSGSRLSIAAKVEGWRGGVSLVTLADTLPQAGEESAGFTRWQIVIGSGIDKQVLKTISVDPSSK
;
A
#
# COMPACT_ATOMS: atom_id res chain seq x y z
N MET A 1 -16.59 -9.86 4.61
CA MET A 1 -16.73 -11.04 3.74
C MET A 1 -16.94 -10.53 2.33
N LEU A 2 -16.12 -10.97 1.36
CA LEU A 2 -16.20 -10.47 -0.01
C LEU A 2 -17.27 -11.19 -0.82
N THR A 3 -17.96 -10.48 -1.71
CA THR A 3 -18.81 -11.09 -2.74
C THR A 3 -17.94 -11.58 -3.92
N PRO A 4 -18.39 -12.60 -4.68
CA PRO A 4 -17.64 -13.09 -5.84
C PRO A 4 -17.36 -12.02 -6.92
N SER A 5 -18.15 -10.96 -6.98
CA SER A 5 -17.92 -9.84 -7.91
C SER A 5 -16.86 -8.84 -7.45
N GLN A 6 -16.47 -8.89 -6.17
CA GLN A 6 -15.45 -7.98 -5.61
C GLN A 6 -14.03 -8.48 -5.81
N PHE A 7 -13.84 -9.68 -6.36
CA PHE A 7 -12.51 -10.22 -6.56
C PHE A 7 -12.38 -11.06 -7.83
N ALA A 8 -11.13 -11.16 -8.28
CA ALA A 8 -10.70 -12.13 -9.26
C ALA A 8 -9.64 -13.06 -8.64
N VAL A 9 -9.46 -14.25 -9.21
CA VAL A 9 -8.30 -15.10 -8.89
C VAL A 9 -7.28 -14.91 -10.01
N GLY A 10 -6.04 -14.57 -9.65
CA GLY A 10 -5.04 -14.25 -10.66
C GLY A 10 -3.64 -14.03 -10.11
N THR A 11 -2.84 -13.34 -10.90
CA THR A 11 -1.44 -13.02 -10.60
C THR A 11 -1.25 -11.51 -10.51
N LEU A 12 -0.24 -11.03 -9.78
CA LEU A 12 0.09 -9.60 -9.72
C LEU A 12 0.34 -8.98 -11.10
N ALA A 13 0.80 -9.75 -12.09
CA ALA A 13 0.97 -9.28 -13.47
C ALA A 13 -0.32 -8.77 -14.15
N HIS A 14 -1.49 -9.13 -13.64
CA HIS A 14 -2.79 -8.67 -14.16
C HIS A 14 -3.48 -7.67 -13.20
N ALA A 15 -2.85 -7.35 -12.07
CA ALA A 15 -3.42 -6.46 -11.08
C ALA A 15 -3.17 -4.99 -11.49
N LYS A 16 -4.22 -4.18 -11.45
CA LYS A 16 -4.15 -2.74 -11.71
C LYS A 16 -3.73 -1.99 -10.44
N PRO A 17 -3.24 -0.75 -10.53
CA PRO A 17 -3.10 0.13 -9.36
C PRO A 17 -4.37 0.14 -8.51
N LEU A 18 -4.22 0.25 -7.18
CA LEU A 18 -5.30 0.09 -6.21
C LEU A 18 -5.97 -1.30 -6.25
N SER A 19 -5.19 -2.33 -6.57
CA SER A 19 -5.57 -3.71 -6.28
C SER A 19 -4.88 -4.21 -5.00
N LEU A 20 -5.60 -4.99 -4.21
CA LEU A 20 -5.07 -5.75 -3.08
C LEU A 20 -5.04 -7.24 -3.45
N LEU A 21 -3.85 -7.85 -3.44
CA LEU A 21 -3.73 -9.30 -3.46
C LEU A 21 -3.82 -9.82 -2.02
N LEU A 22 -4.79 -10.68 -1.77
CA LEU A 22 -4.94 -11.44 -0.54
C LEU A 22 -4.37 -12.85 -0.72
N PRO A 23 -3.64 -13.36 0.29
CA PRO A 23 -3.09 -14.71 0.27
C PRO A 23 -4.21 -15.75 0.38
N ARG A 24 -4.02 -16.89 -0.27
CA ARG A 24 -4.89 -18.08 -0.27
C ARG A 24 -4.36 -19.18 0.65
N GLY A 25 -3.16 -19.00 1.18
CA GLY A 25 -2.49 -19.97 2.05
C GLY A 25 -1.29 -19.35 2.78
N PRO A 26 -0.62 -20.13 3.65
CA PRO A 26 0.40 -19.63 4.58
C PRO A 26 1.71 -19.18 3.90
N HIS A 27 1.94 -19.58 2.65
CA HIS A 27 3.16 -19.26 1.89
C HIS A 27 3.00 -18.02 1.00
N GLU A 28 1.79 -17.46 0.90
CA GLU A 28 1.51 -16.26 0.12
C GLU A 28 1.52 -15.03 1.04
N LYS A 29 1.86 -13.86 0.48
CA LYS A 29 1.89 -12.59 1.21
C LYS A 29 0.87 -11.63 0.61
N PRO A 30 0.27 -10.73 1.42
CA PRO A 30 -0.58 -9.67 0.92
C PRO A 30 0.26 -8.58 0.24
N PHE A 31 -0.23 -8.09 -0.90
CA PHE A 31 0.40 -7.01 -1.66
C PHE A 31 -0.63 -5.95 -2.04
N ILE A 32 -0.23 -4.68 -2.01
CA ILE A 32 -0.98 -3.59 -2.65
C ILE A 32 -0.25 -3.14 -3.92
N ILE A 33 -1.00 -2.85 -4.98
CA ILE A 33 -0.44 -2.33 -6.23
C ILE A 33 -0.50 -0.82 -6.24
N GLY A 34 0.65 -0.20 -6.48
CA GLY A 34 0.77 1.22 -6.81
C GLY A 34 1.60 1.42 -8.06
N THR A 35 2.06 2.65 -8.26
CA THR A 35 2.83 3.04 -9.44
C THR A 35 4.11 3.78 -9.08
N VAL A 36 5.13 3.61 -9.92
CA VAL A 36 6.35 4.42 -9.96
C VAL A 36 6.57 4.79 -11.42
N GLU A 37 6.62 6.09 -11.72
CA GLU A 37 6.78 6.60 -13.10
C GLU A 37 5.77 5.97 -14.10
N GLY A 38 4.53 5.77 -13.64
CA GLY A 38 3.44 5.20 -14.46
C GLY A 38 3.48 3.67 -14.64
N ARG A 39 4.48 2.97 -14.08
CA ARG A 39 4.56 1.50 -14.13
C ARG A 39 4.04 0.89 -12.84
N ALA A 40 3.45 -0.31 -12.93
CA ALA A 40 2.85 -0.99 -11.79
C ALA A 40 3.89 -1.69 -10.91
N PHE A 41 3.83 -1.45 -9.60
CA PHE A 41 4.68 -2.08 -8.60
C PHE A 41 3.84 -2.67 -7.47
N ALA A 42 4.22 -3.85 -7.01
CA ALA A 42 3.61 -4.50 -5.87
C ALA A 42 4.41 -4.20 -4.60
N VAL A 43 3.73 -3.80 -3.53
CA VAL A 43 4.33 -3.53 -2.22
C VAL A 43 3.85 -4.58 -1.23
N CYS A 44 4.78 -5.31 -0.61
CA CYS A 44 4.47 -6.28 0.43
C CYS A 44 3.96 -5.56 1.69
N ILE A 45 2.79 -5.95 2.18
CA ILE A 45 2.17 -5.33 3.37
C ILE A 45 1.98 -6.33 4.51
N ALA A 46 2.76 -7.40 4.53
CA ALA A 46 2.92 -8.25 5.71
C ALA A 46 3.90 -7.61 6.69
N ILE A 47 3.39 -6.97 7.75
CA ILE A 47 4.20 -6.17 8.69
C ILE A 47 5.24 -6.97 9.47
N ASP A 48 4.95 -8.24 9.78
CA ASP A 48 5.85 -9.13 10.52
C ASP A 48 6.82 -9.91 9.63
N ASP A 49 6.91 -9.56 8.34
CA ASP A 49 7.74 -10.24 7.36
C ASP A 49 9.07 -9.52 7.12
N ALA A 50 10.14 -10.26 6.83
CA ALA A 50 11.44 -9.68 6.50
C ALA A 50 11.37 -8.75 5.26
N HIS A 51 10.43 -9.03 4.36
CA HIS A 51 10.14 -8.25 3.15
C HIS A 51 9.03 -7.21 3.38
N ALA A 52 8.64 -6.89 4.61
CA ALA A 52 7.67 -5.83 4.90
C ALA A 52 8.06 -4.54 4.18
N PHE A 53 7.12 -4.01 3.40
CA PHE A 53 7.24 -2.80 2.58
C PHE A 53 8.35 -2.86 1.52
N ALA A 54 8.85 -4.06 1.19
CA ALA A 54 9.62 -4.25 -0.03
C ALA A 54 8.69 -4.13 -1.24
N PHE A 55 9.19 -3.57 -2.33
CA PHE A 55 8.46 -3.48 -3.58
C PHE A 55 9.26 -3.96 -4.78
N PHE A 56 8.54 -4.48 -5.78
CA PHE A 56 9.08 -4.98 -7.03
C PHE A 56 8.08 -4.76 -8.19
N SER A 57 8.57 -4.85 -9.42
CA SER A 57 7.75 -4.64 -10.62
C SER A 57 6.63 -5.68 -10.72
N ALA A 58 5.38 -5.22 -10.82
CA ALA A 58 4.23 -6.12 -10.94
C ALA A 58 4.13 -6.75 -12.35
N GLU A 59 4.65 -6.08 -13.39
CA GLU A 59 4.48 -6.47 -14.81
C GLU A 59 4.87 -7.93 -15.13
N HIS A 60 5.85 -8.49 -14.41
CA HIS A 60 6.37 -9.84 -14.64
C HIS A 60 6.09 -10.80 -13.48
N ALA A 61 5.22 -10.40 -12.54
CA ALA A 61 4.97 -11.11 -11.30
C ALA A 61 3.96 -12.27 -11.45
N HIS A 62 4.17 -13.15 -12.42
CA HIS A 62 3.27 -14.29 -12.74
C HIS A 62 3.27 -15.40 -11.68
N HIS A 63 4.29 -15.44 -10.82
CA HIS A 63 4.43 -16.42 -9.74
C HIS A 63 3.73 -15.99 -8.45
N TRP A 64 3.41 -14.70 -8.30
CA TRP A 64 2.68 -14.16 -7.16
C TRP A 64 1.19 -14.22 -7.42
N ARG A 65 0.53 -15.18 -6.79
CA ARG A 65 -0.87 -15.55 -7.05
C ARG A 65 -1.71 -15.35 -5.80
N GLY A 66 -2.99 -15.07 -6.00
CA GLY A 66 -3.88 -14.80 -4.88
C GLY A 66 -5.29 -14.44 -5.32
N LEU A 67 -6.06 -13.98 -4.34
CA LEU A 67 -7.35 -13.35 -4.54
C LEU A 67 -7.12 -11.84 -4.70
N ILE A 68 -7.42 -11.30 -5.87
CA ILE A 68 -7.19 -9.90 -6.23
C ILE A 68 -8.50 -9.15 -6.03
N VAL A 69 -8.53 -8.26 -5.05
CA VAL A 69 -9.59 -7.28 -4.83
C VAL A 69 -9.20 -6.01 -5.57
N GLN A 70 -10.02 -5.56 -6.51
CA GLN A 70 -9.77 -4.35 -7.30
C GLN A 70 -10.43 -3.13 -6.66
N ASP A 71 -10.00 -1.94 -7.07
CA ASP A 71 -10.58 -0.65 -6.68
C ASP A 71 -10.71 -0.47 -5.17
N VAL A 72 -9.69 -0.92 -4.43
CA VAL A 72 -9.64 -0.72 -2.98
C VAL A 72 -9.33 0.75 -2.67
N LEU A 73 -9.84 1.21 -1.54
CA LEU A 73 -9.57 2.53 -1.01
C LEU A 73 -8.55 2.45 0.12
N VAL A 74 -7.78 3.52 0.31
CA VAL A 74 -6.87 3.69 1.42
C VAL A 74 -7.40 4.79 2.33
N GLU A 75 -7.61 4.45 3.59
CA GLU A 75 -7.96 5.41 4.65
C GLU A 75 -6.75 5.54 5.59
N VAL A 76 -6.44 6.77 5.99
CA VAL A 76 -5.37 7.07 6.96
C VAL A 76 -5.98 7.48 8.29
N ASP A 77 -5.27 7.22 9.39
CA ASP A 77 -5.65 7.66 10.73
C ASP A 77 -4.95 8.99 11.05
N GLU A 78 -5.72 10.06 11.22
CA GLU A 78 -5.24 11.42 11.46
C GLU A 78 -4.48 11.56 12.79
N THR A 79 -4.73 10.66 13.75
CA THR A 79 -4.04 10.66 15.05
C THR A 79 -2.63 10.05 14.97
N SER A 80 -2.25 9.51 13.81
CA SER A 80 -0.94 8.93 13.51
C SER A 80 -0.04 9.84 12.65
N VAL A 81 -0.48 11.08 12.46
CA VAL A 81 0.18 12.05 11.57
C VAL A 81 1.55 12.48 12.10
N TYR A 82 2.51 12.65 11.19
CA TYR A 82 3.81 13.26 11.48
C TYR A 82 4.29 14.13 10.32
N ASP A 83 5.16 15.07 10.64
CA ASP A 83 5.81 15.94 9.67
C ASP A 83 7.01 15.22 9.04
N THR A 84 6.98 15.05 7.71
CA THR A 84 8.03 14.36 6.95
C THR A 84 9.26 15.22 6.68
N ALA A 85 9.20 16.54 6.88
CA ALA A 85 10.34 17.44 6.73
C ALA A 85 11.28 17.38 7.95
N TYR A 86 10.73 17.15 9.14
CA TYR A 86 11.49 17.07 10.39
C TYR A 86 11.71 15.65 10.92
N ASN A 87 11.08 14.64 10.32
CA ASN A 87 11.24 13.25 10.71
C ASN A 87 11.63 12.39 9.51
N ASP A 88 12.47 11.39 9.77
CA ASP A 88 12.78 10.37 8.76
C ASP A 88 11.49 9.68 8.29
N VAL A 89 11.30 9.63 6.97
CA VAL A 89 10.19 8.92 6.35
C VAL A 89 10.28 7.45 6.73
N ARG A 90 9.24 6.94 7.38
CA ARG A 90 9.22 5.56 7.89
C ARG A 90 8.66 4.61 6.84
N LEU A 91 9.33 3.47 6.64
CA LEU A 91 8.82 2.41 5.78
C LEU A 91 7.41 1.99 6.23
N GLY A 92 6.53 1.80 5.27
CA GLY A 92 5.13 1.45 5.47
C GLY A 92 4.22 2.63 5.82
N SER A 93 4.75 3.84 6.03
CA SER A 93 3.91 5.02 6.20
C SER A 93 3.23 5.43 4.90
N MET A 94 2.04 6.00 5.03
CA MET A 94 1.38 6.73 3.94
C MET A 94 1.87 8.18 3.92
N ILE A 95 2.22 8.68 2.74
CA ILE A 95 2.76 10.03 2.53
C ILE A 95 1.81 10.80 1.61
N ARG A 96 1.21 11.86 2.14
CA ARG A 96 0.36 12.81 1.42
C ARG A 96 1.20 14.02 1.02
N SER A 97 1.33 14.29 -0.27
CA SER A 97 2.03 15.47 -0.81
C SER A 97 1.47 15.85 -2.18
N GLY A 98 1.34 17.15 -2.50
CA GLY A 98 0.80 17.61 -3.78
C GLY A 98 -0.58 17.04 -4.09
N SER A 99 -0.77 16.38 -5.23
CA SER A 99 -2.00 15.64 -5.59
C SER A 99 -1.92 14.13 -5.27
N ARG A 100 -0.89 13.69 -4.55
CA ARG A 100 -0.54 12.27 -4.40
C ARG A 100 -0.71 11.75 -2.98
N LEU A 101 -1.01 10.46 -2.91
CA LEU A 101 -0.88 9.61 -1.75
C LEU A 101 0.03 8.43 -2.14
N SER A 102 1.14 8.27 -1.43
CA SER A 102 2.14 7.24 -1.70
C SER A 102 2.44 6.42 -0.45
N ILE A 103 2.88 5.18 -0.63
CA ILE A 103 3.45 4.37 0.45
C ILE A 103 4.98 4.48 0.41
N ALA A 104 5.58 4.72 1.58
CA ALA A 104 7.01 4.63 1.78
C ALA A 104 7.46 3.17 1.75
N ALA A 105 8.29 2.80 0.79
CA ALA A 105 8.69 1.43 0.52
C ALA A 105 10.19 1.33 0.23
N LYS A 106 10.75 0.11 0.23
CA LYS A 106 12.15 -0.16 -0.11
C LYS A 106 12.24 -1.09 -1.32
N VAL A 107 13.20 -0.84 -2.22
CA VAL A 107 13.45 -1.75 -3.34
C VAL A 107 13.93 -3.09 -2.78
N GLU A 108 13.36 -4.20 -3.26
CA GLU A 108 13.80 -5.54 -2.85
C GLU A 108 15.30 -5.76 -3.12
N GLY A 109 16.03 -6.29 -2.14
CA GLY A 109 17.46 -6.59 -2.25
C GLY A 109 18.41 -5.38 -2.23
N TRP A 110 17.89 -4.15 -2.20
CA TRP A 110 18.69 -2.92 -2.16
C TRP A 110 18.85 -2.40 -0.72
N ARG A 111 20.06 -1.95 -0.35
CA ARG A 111 20.36 -1.31 0.96
C ARG A 111 20.19 0.21 0.97
N GLY A 112 19.63 0.80 -0.09
CA GLY A 112 19.41 2.25 -0.17
C GLY A 112 18.20 2.75 0.61
N GLY A 113 17.95 4.05 0.49
CA GLY A 113 16.89 4.77 1.22
C GLY A 113 15.47 4.44 0.79
N VAL A 114 14.53 5.14 1.42
CA VAL A 114 13.09 5.02 1.18
C VAL A 114 12.73 5.53 -0.22
N SER A 115 11.87 4.78 -0.91
CA SER A 115 11.23 5.16 -2.17
C SER A 115 9.73 5.34 -1.96
N LEU A 116 9.09 6.16 -2.79
CA LEU A 116 7.64 6.37 -2.74
C LEU A 116 6.95 5.63 -3.89
N VAL A 117 6.03 4.73 -3.55
CA VAL A 117 5.15 4.07 -4.52
C VAL A 117 3.79 4.74 -4.45
N THR A 118 3.36 5.38 -5.54
CA THR A 118 2.12 6.16 -5.58
C THR A 118 0.90 5.25 -5.68
N LEU A 119 -0.04 5.38 -4.73
CA LEU A 119 -1.30 4.65 -4.74
C LEU A 119 -2.43 5.45 -5.39
N ALA A 120 -2.41 6.78 -5.22
CA ALA A 120 -3.34 7.70 -5.87
C ALA A 120 -2.62 9.01 -6.24
N ASP A 121 -2.93 9.59 -7.39
CA ASP A 121 -2.27 10.79 -7.93
C ASP A 121 -3.20 11.90 -8.44
N THR A 122 -4.51 11.68 -8.31
CA THR A 122 -5.59 12.61 -8.71
C THR A 122 -6.32 13.22 -7.52
N LEU A 123 -5.68 13.26 -6.34
CA LEU A 123 -6.28 13.87 -5.15
C LEU A 123 -6.28 15.40 -5.25
N PRO A 124 -7.20 16.11 -4.57
CA PRO A 124 -7.18 17.56 -4.48
C PRO A 124 -5.80 18.07 -4.07
N GLN A 125 -5.28 19.10 -4.73
CA GLN A 125 -3.95 19.64 -4.49
C GLN A 125 -3.79 20.03 -3.00
N ALA A 126 -2.81 19.43 -2.33
CA ALA A 126 -2.32 19.90 -1.04
C ALA A 126 -1.39 21.11 -1.26
N GLY A 127 -1.15 21.89 -0.21
CA GLY A 127 -0.13 22.93 -0.24
C GLY A 127 1.29 22.37 -0.41
N GLU A 128 2.29 23.20 -0.14
CA GLU A 128 3.71 22.81 -0.24
C GLU A 128 4.12 21.77 0.83
N GLU A 129 3.32 21.67 1.89
CA GLU A 129 3.54 20.75 3.01
C GLU A 129 3.22 19.29 2.63
N SER A 130 3.90 18.37 3.31
CA SER A 130 3.62 16.94 3.24
C SER A 130 3.43 16.33 4.63
N ALA A 131 2.56 15.33 4.70
CA ALA A 131 2.22 14.64 5.94
C ALA A 131 2.42 13.13 5.79
N GLY A 132 3.03 12.53 6.80
CA GLY A 132 3.16 11.08 6.94
C GLY A 132 2.14 10.53 7.92
N PHE A 133 1.66 9.31 7.72
CA PHE A 133 0.72 8.62 8.60
C PHE A 133 1.23 7.20 8.87
N THR A 134 1.43 6.85 10.14
CA THR A 134 1.92 5.52 10.54
C THR A 134 0.83 4.48 10.67
N ARG A 135 -0.44 4.89 10.75
CA ARG A 135 -1.60 4.02 10.79
C ARG A 135 -2.52 4.29 9.62
N TRP A 136 -2.91 3.22 8.93
CA TRP A 136 -3.78 3.26 7.76
C TRP A 136 -4.43 1.90 7.52
N GLN A 137 -5.43 1.88 6.66
CA GLN A 137 -6.16 0.67 6.31
C GLN A 137 -6.56 0.65 4.85
N ILE A 138 -6.73 -0.58 4.34
CA ILE A 138 -7.26 -0.87 3.02
C ILE A 138 -8.71 -1.30 3.19
N VAL A 139 -9.61 -0.63 2.49
CA VAL A 139 -11.05 -0.87 2.56
C VAL A 139 -11.63 -1.09 1.16
N ILE A 140 -12.81 -1.69 1.11
CA ILE A 140 -13.64 -1.77 -0.10
C ILE A 140 -15.05 -1.26 0.25
N GLY A 141 -15.71 -0.66 -0.74
CA GLY A 141 -17.04 -0.07 -0.54
C GLY A 141 -17.01 1.24 0.23
N SER A 142 -18.18 1.73 0.60
CA SER A 142 -18.36 3.03 1.25
C SER A 142 -19.59 3.02 2.15
N GLY A 143 -19.64 3.94 3.13
CA GLY A 143 -20.78 4.07 4.02
C GLY A 143 -21.02 2.80 4.83
N ILE A 144 -22.28 2.32 4.86
CA ILE A 144 -22.67 1.12 5.61
C ILE A 144 -22.10 -0.18 5.02
N ASP A 145 -21.79 -0.18 3.72
CA ASP A 145 -21.23 -1.35 3.02
C ASP A 145 -19.70 -1.38 3.07
N LYS A 146 -19.07 -0.43 3.79
CA LYS A 146 -17.62 -0.38 3.94
C LYS A 146 -17.12 -1.61 4.68
N GLN A 147 -16.13 -2.28 4.10
CA GLN A 147 -15.41 -3.37 4.74
C GLN A 147 -13.92 -3.08 4.81
N VAL A 148 -13.35 -3.21 6.01
CA VAL A 148 -11.89 -3.22 6.21
C VAL A 148 -11.32 -4.56 5.78
N LEU A 149 -10.33 -4.53 4.88
CA LEU A 149 -9.64 -5.71 4.37
C LEU A 149 -8.30 -5.93 5.07
N LYS A 150 -7.60 -4.85 5.42
CA LYS A 150 -6.33 -4.91 6.12
C LYS A 150 -6.02 -3.61 6.84
N THR A 151 -5.54 -3.71 8.07
CA THR A 151 -5.04 -2.57 8.86
C THR A 151 -3.53 -2.69 8.99
N ILE A 152 -2.85 -1.55 8.93
CA ILE A 152 -1.40 -1.42 9.04
C ILE A 152 -1.10 -0.40 10.14
N SER A 153 -0.22 -0.77 11.06
CA SER A 153 0.43 0.16 11.99
C SER A 153 1.93 -0.06 11.91
N VAL A 154 2.66 1.03 11.69
CA VAL A 154 4.12 1.11 11.77
C VAL A 154 4.54 2.13 12.81
N ASP A 155 3.77 2.19 13.90
CA ASP A 155 4.08 3.04 15.04
C ASP A 155 5.49 2.69 15.56
N PRO A 156 6.24 3.71 16.01
CA PRO A 156 7.57 3.48 16.53
C PRO A 156 7.44 2.57 17.75
N SER A 157 8.26 1.53 17.82
CA SER A 157 8.41 0.75 19.04
C SER A 157 8.76 1.72 20.17
N SER A 158 7.94 1.73 21.24
CA SER A 158 8.24 2.48 22.45
C SER A 158 9.67 2.13 22.87
N LYS A 159 10.55 3.14 22.88
CA LYS A 159 11.92 2.98 23.37
C LYS A 159 11.94 2.67 24.86
#